data_AF-A0A9W4GGT8-F1
#
_entry.id   AF-A0A9W4GGT8-F1
#
_cell.length_a   1.000
_cell.length_b   1.000
_cell.length_c   1.000
_cell.angle_alpha   90.00
_cell.angle_beta   90.00
_cell.angle_gamma   90.00
#
_symmetry.space_group_name_H-M   'P 1'
#
loop_
_entity.id
_entity.type
_entity.pdbx_description
1 polymer ?
#
loop_
_entity_poly.entity_id
_entity_poly.type
_entity_poly.pdbx_seq_one_letter_code
_entity_poly.pdbx_strand_id
1 'polypeptide(L)'
;MDVVEPAGDRELKYFDLLLPLPYRVALSLVLGTKGGEVFAEHQLIETGLGIWAWGANLQYLSHLKIDVPSLIRHQHGISPRSSLSDYLSTYRLALVVSIPLLFSLILFWPLTHLKATLVLYYNFFPMVYLGFVVGVFCLPARGLAASGRSQFLSMLRRISIGGLALSKNMKFADILLADVLTSYSKVLSDFFAAIWALASSTLGTGDASACAGRTLVPLITAIPPLIRFRQCLTEYLRLRASGGPGSGGQHLANALKYASAFPIIFLTPPPLGQQAETLEEGSPARKLLSSSWLLAVVLNSLYSFYWDVARDWDLTLFSSLAQSVRTLRPLSRRSQTQARQGPSFPFGLRSQRWFPRAGFYYSAILLDLFLRFTWILKVSPYSEYFGTVESGMMLLVWAEIFRRWIWLFLRLETEWIRRAADRVHEALDATELEGEEVTSRGYV
;
A
#
# COMPACT_ATOMS: atom_id res chain seq x y z
N MET A 1 3.78 -15.92 -55.75
CA MET A 1 4.22 -16.05 -54.36
C MET A 1 4.25 -14.64 -53.81
N ASP A 2 3.09 -14.19 -53.35
CA ASP A 2 2.94 -12.85 -52.82
C ASP A 2 3.56 -12.82 -51.42
N VAL A 3 4.59 -11.99 -51.29
CA VAL A 3 5.25 -11.69 -50.04
C VAL A 3 4.26 -10.89 -49.21
N VAL A 4 3.71 -11.52 -48.17
CA VAL A 4 2.97 -10.82 -47.12
C VAL A 4 3.97 -9.94 -46.39
N GLU A 5 3.91 -8.62 -46.63
CA GLU A 5 4.57 -7.64 -45.78
C GLU A 5 4.08 -7.81 -44.33
N PRO A 6 4.98 -7.88 -43.33
CA PRO A 6 4.56 -7.93 -41.95
C PRO A 6 3.88 -6.60 -41.57
N ALA A 7 2.76 -6.74 -40.87
CA ALA A 7 1.94 -5.63 -40.39
C ALA A 7 2.78 -4.55 -39.69
N GLY A 8 2.47 -3.29 -40.03
CA GLY A 8 3.22 -2.08 -39.69
C GLY A 8 3.95 -2.08 -38.35
N ASP A 9 5.23 -1.73 -38.43
CA ASP A 9 6.08 -1.37 -37.30
C ASP A 9 5.38 -0.32 -36.43
N ARG A 10 4.81 -0.75 -35.31
CA ARG A 10 4.60 0.16 -34.18
C ARG A 10 6.00 0.55 -33.73
N GLU A 11 6.41 1.79 -34.00
CA GLU A 11 7.65 2.34 -33.46
C GLU A 11 7.73 2.02 -31.96
N LEU A 12 8.61 1.10 -31.60
CA LEU A 12 8.90 0.78 -30.21
C LEU A 12 9.54 2.04 -29.61
N LYS A 13 8.84 2.64 -28.65
CA LYS A 13 9.30 3.83 -27.93
C LYS A 13 10.71 3.57 -27.37
N TYR A 14 11.60 4.56 -27.41
CA TYR A 14 12.99 4.47 -26.94
C TYR A 14 13.12 3.83 -25.54
N PHE A 15 12.12 4.04 -24.67
CA PHE A 15 12.10 3.46 -23.33
C PHE A 15 11.78 1.96 -23.30
N ASP A 16 10.91 1.45 -24.16
CA ASP A 16 10.67 0.00 -24.27
C ASP A 16 11.94 -0.74 -24.68
N LEU A 17 12.88 -0.03 -25.31
CA LEU A 17 14.20 -0.52 -25.67
C LEU A 17 15.21 -0.43 -24.50
N LEU A 18 15.06 0.57 -23.63
CA LEU A 18 15.88 0.76 -22.43
C LEU A 18 15.49 -0.18 -21.29
N LEU A 19 14.20 -0.47 -21.13
CA LEU A 19 13.67 -1.26 -20.02
C LEU A 19 12.38 -2.02 -20.41
N PRO A 20 12.48 -3.24 -20.96
CA PRO A 20 11.32 -4.01 -21.38
C PRO A 20 10.41 -4.38 -20.20
N LEU A 21 9.14 -4.64 -20.50
CA LEU A 21 8.08 -4.95 -19.52
C LEU A 21 8.50 -5.91 -18.39
N PRO A 22 9.26 -6.99 -18.65
CA PRO A 22 9.61 -7.90 -17.58
C PRO A 22 10.59 -7.30 -16.57
N TYR A 23 11.49 -6.40 -17.00
CA TYR A 23 12.30 -5.62 -16.04
C TYR A 23 11.43 -4.68 -15.25
N ARG A 24 10.47 -4.00 -15.89
CA ARG A 24 9.51 -3.12 -15.21
C ARG A 24 8.77 -3.88 -14.11
N VAL A 25 8.33 -5.09 -14.40
CA VAL A 25 7.65 -5.98 -13.46
C VAL A 25 8.60 -6.46 -12.36
N ALA A 26 9.86 -6.77 -12.67
CA ALA A 26 10.83 -7.22 -11.66
C ALA A 26 11.28 -6.13 -10.70
N LEU A 27 11.47 -4.94 -11.24
CA LEU A 27 11.60 -3.70 -10.49
C LEU A 27 10.35 -3.49 -9.65
N SER A 28 9.15 -3.71 -10.18
CA SER A 28 7.90 -3.51 -9.43
C SER A 28 7.69 -4.53 -8.29
N LEU A 29 8.05 -5.79 -8.48
CA LEU A 29 7.82 -6.89 -7.52
C LEU A 29 8.63 -6.73 -6.24
N VAL A 30 9.88 -6.29 -6.35
CA VAL A 30 10.78 -6.17 -5.20
C VAL A 30 10.43 -4.92 -4.38
N LEU A 31 9.72 -3.95 -4.98
CA LEU A 31 9.85 -2.53 -4.60
C LEU A 31 8.52 -1.78 -4.51
N GLY A 32 7.45 -2.34 -5.05
CA GLY A 32 6.07 -1.92 -4.80
C GLY A 32 5.56 -0.77 -5.63
N THR A 33 5.53 -0.90 -6.96
CA THR A 33 4.91 0.10 -7.85
C THR A 33 4.31 -0.47 -9.13
N LYS A 34 3.27 0.20 -9.64
CA LYS A 34 2.41 -0.16 -10.79
C LYS A 34 3.15 -0.15 -12.15
N GLY A 35 2.81 -1.04 -13.07
CA GLY A 35 3.33 -1.13 -14.44
C GLY A 35 2.26 -1.45 -15.50
N GLY A 36 1.44 -0.49 -15.91
CA GLY A 36 0.44 -0.69 -16.97
C GLY A 36 1.04 -0.77 -18.39
N GLU A 37 0.40 -1.54 -19.27
CA GLU A 37 0.85 -1.88 -20.63
C GLU A 37 0.64 -0.80 -21.72
N VAL A 38 0.35 0.45 -21.40
CA VAL A 38 0.22 1.52 -22.45
C VAL A 38 1.01 2.79 -22.13
N PHE A 39 1.69 2.86 -21.00
CA PHE A 39 2.43 4.07 -20.61
C PHE A 39 3.73 3.69 -19.92
N ALA A 40 4.66 3.21 -20.74
CA ALA A 40 5.98 2.76 -20.35
C ALA A 40 7.02 3.80 -20.77
N GLU A 41 7.04 4.92 -20.07
CA GLU A 41 8.07 5.95 -20.23
C GLU A 41 8.53 6.35 -18.81
N HIS A 42 9.81 6.10 -18.53
CA HIS A 42 10.55 6.34 -17.27
C HIS A 42 10.17 5.53 -16.02
N GLN A 43 10.75 4.33 -15.96
CA GLN A 43 10.74 3.48 -14.77
C GLN A 43 12.13 2.91 -14.44
N LEU A 44 13.19 3.72 -14.56
CA LEU A 44 14.58 3.23 -14.51
C LEU A 44 15.25 3.25 -13.11
N ILE A 45 14.68 3.86 -12.06
CA ILE A 45 15.41 3.99 -10.76
C ILE A 45 14.53 3.77 -9.50
N GLU A 46 13.26 3.35 -9.62
CA GLU A 46 12.31 3.45 -8.48
C GLU A 46 12.33 2.36 -7.42
N THR A 47 13.30 1.48 -7.56
CA THR A 47 13.07 0.10 -7.21
C THR A 47 14.36 -0.32 -6.46
N GLY A 48 14.51 0.38 -5.34
CA GLY A 48 15.25 0.05 -4.10
C GLY A 48 14.36 0.35 -2.88
N LEU A 49 13.48 1.34 -3.00
CA LEU A 49 12.86 1.98 -1.86
C LEU A 49 11.96 1.11 -0.99
N GLY A 50 11.13 0.19 -1.48
CA GLY A 50 10.16 -0.50 -0.59
C GLY A 50 10.80 -1.20 0.62
N ILE A 51 11.74 -2.12 0.36
CA ILE A 51 12.47 -2.87 1.39
C ILE A 51 13.48 -1.95 2.09
N TRP A 52 14.17 -1.07 1.36
CA TRP A 52 15.13 -0.13 1.93
C TRP A 52 14.47 0.88 2.89
N ALA A 53 13.30 1.40 2.54
CA ALA A 53 12.51 2.36 3.30
C ALA A 53 11.81 1.68 4.48
N TRP A 54 11.44 0.39 4.35
CA TRP A 54 11.09 -0.43 5.51
C TRP A 54 12.27 -0.59 6.48
N GLY A 55 13.46 -0.91 5.99
CA GLY A 55 14.69 -0.93 6.78
C GLY A 55 14.95 0.40 7.49
N ALA A 56 14.80 1.52 6.78
CA ALA A 56 14.94 2.86 7.33
C ALA A 56 13.90 3.20 8.41
N ASN A 57 12.63 2.76 8.22
CA ASN A 57 11.61 2.86 9.27
C ASN A 57 12.06 2.14 10.54
N LEU A 58 12.45 0.87 10.42
CA LEU A 58 12.88 0.05 11.55
C LEU A 58 14.09 0.66 12.26
N GLN A 59 15.09 1.11 11.51
CA GLN A 59 16.28 1.75 12.08
C GLN A 59 15.91 3.03 12.84
N TYR A 60 15.18 3.95 12.21
CA TYR A 60 14.83 5.23 12.82
C TYR A 60 13.91 5.07 14.05
N LEU A 61 12.91 4.20 13.97
CA LEU A 61 12.02 3.91 15.08
C LEU A 61 12.75 3.22 16.25
N SER A 62 13.72 2.35 15.96
CA SER A 62 14.58 1.76 17.00
C SER A 62 15.43 2.84 17.70
N HIS A 63 15.92 3.85 16.98
CA HIS A 63 16.62 5.00 17.60
C HIS A 63 15.69 5.83 18.50
N LEU A 64 14.41 5.92 18.16
CA LEU A 64 13.38 6.53 18.99
C LEU A 64 12.87 5.60 20.10
N LYS A 65 13.46 4.41 20.30
CA LYS A 65 13.05 3.41 21.30
C LYS A 65 11.62 2.89 21.10
N ILE A 66 11.12 2.93 19.87
CA ILE A 66 9.86 2.28 19.47
C ILE A 66 10.21 0.87 18.98
N ASP A 67 9.75 -0.14 19.73
CA ASP A 67 10.04 -1.55 19.42
C ASP A 67 9.01 -2.11 18.41
N VAL A 68 9.25 -1.84 17.13
CA VAL A 68 8.42 -2.34 16.03
C VAL A 68 8.33 -3.88 15.98
N PRO A 69 9.41 -4.65 16.23
CA PRO A 69 9.33 -6.10 16.34
C PRO A 69 8.26 -6.60 17.31
N SER A 70 8.11 -6.03 18.50
CA SER A 70 7.01 -6.43 19.41
C SER A 70 5.62 -5.99 18.93
N LEU A 71 5.54 -4.97 18.05
CA LEU A 71 4.30 -4.64 17.35
C LEU A 71 3.88 -5.74 16.35
N ILE A 72 4.85 -6.41 15.72
CA ILE A 72 4.59 -7.34 14.61
C ILE A 72 4.63 -8.81 15.06
N ARG A 73 5.51 -9.14 16.01
CA ARG A 73 5.75 -10.48 16.53
C ARG A 73 5.29 -10.61 17.97
N HIS A 74 4.73 -11.76 18.30
CA HIS A 74 4.53 -12.15 19.69
C HIS A 74 5.86 -12.71 20.24
N GLN A 75 6.71 -11.84 20.77
CA GLN A 75 7.83 -12.26 21.62
C GLN A 75 7.72 -11.54 22.96
N HIS A 76 7.35 -12.28 23.99
CA HIS A 76 7.55 -11.90 25.38
C HIS A 76 9.05 -11.96 25.65
N GLY A 77 9.70 -10.79 25.73
CA GLY A 77 11.13 -10.69 26.04
C GLY A 77 11.73 -9.42 25.48
N ILE A 78 11.78 -8.38 26.30
CA ILE A 78 12.48 -7.12 26.00
C ILE A 78 13.97 -7.45 25.89
N SER A 79 14.49 -7.51 24.67
CA SER A 79 15.93 -7.60 24.43
C SER A 79 16.33 -6.59 23.36
N PRO A 80 16.98 -5.47 23.72
CA PRO A 80 17.43 -4.43 22.77
C PRO A 80 18.33 -4.96 21.65
N ARG A 81 18.93 -6.15 21.82
CA ARG A 81 19.75 -6.82 20.81
C ARG A 81 18.94 -7.36 19.62
N SER A 82 17.63 -7.61 19.76
CA SER A 82 16.79 -8.11 18.66
C SER A 82 16.48 -7.04 17.62
N SER A 83 16.23 -5.79 18.03
CA SER A 83 15.88 -4.70 17.10
C SER A 83 17.03 -4.33 16.16
N LEU A 84 18.27 -4.36 16.65
CA LEU A 84 19.48 -4.15 15.85
C LEU A 84 19.62 -5.21 14.75
N SER A 85 19.33 -6.46 15.08
CA SER A 85 19.37 -7.57 14.14
C SER A 85 18.30 -7.46 13.04
N ASP A 86 17.14 -6.87 13.35
CA ASP A 86 15.98 -6.87 12.45
C ASP A 86 16.08 -5.89 11.27
N TYR A 87 16.51 -4.64 11.50
CA TYR A 87 16.71 -3.72 10.38
C TYR A 87 17.96 -4.10 9.56
N LEU A 88 19.01 -4.64 10.18
CA LEU A 88 20.17 -5.17 9.46
C LEU A 88 19.80 -6.36 8.58
N SER A 89 18.96 -7.28 9.06
CA SER A 89 18.44 -8.39 8.26
C SER A 89 17.60 -7.90 7.08
N THR A 90 16.85 -6.82 7.29
CA THR A 90 16.06 -6.15 6.24
C THR A 90 16.98 -5.54 5.17
N TYR A 91 18.04 -4.84 5.56
CA TYR A 91 19.02 -4.30 4.61
C TYR A 91 19.79 -5.38 3.86
N ARG A 92 20.11 -6.50 4.51
CA ARG A 92 20.70 -7.66 3.82
C ARG A 92 19.77 -8.21 2.74
N LEU A 93 18.48 -8.36 3.04
CA LEU A 93 17.49 -8.75 2.03
C LEU A 93 17.42 -7.72 0.89
N ALA A 94 17.41 -6.43 1.23
CA ALA A 94 17.39 -5.35 0.25
C ALA A 94 18.61 -5.44 -0.70
N LEU A 95 19.81 -5.66 -0.17
CA LEU A 95 21.03 -5.84 -0.97
C LEU A 95 20.99 -7.11 -1.84
N VAL A 96 20.53 -8.23 -1.28
CA VAL A 96 20.43 -9.52 -1.99
C VAL A 96 19.53 -9.41 -3.21
N VAL A 97 18.52 -8.54 -3.17
CA VAL A 97 17.62 -8.36 -4.30
C VAL A 97 18.05 -7.19 -5.21
N SER A 98 18.56 -6.08 -4.65
CA SER A 98 19.00 -4.92 -5.44
C SER A 98 20.31 -5.15 -6.22
N ILE A 99 21.28 -5.91 -5.68
CA ILE A 99 22.58 -6.12 -6.36
C ILE A 99 22.41 -6.94 -7.65
N PRO A 100 21.72 -8.10 -7.66
CA PRO A 100 21.50 -8.86 -8.90
C PRO A 100 20.68 -8.08 -9.92
N LEU A 101 19.74 -7.24 -9.47
CA LEU A 101 18.98 -6.35 -10.34
C LEU A 101 19.88 -5.35 -11.05
N LEU A 102 20.71 -4.64 -10.29
CA LEU A 102 21.65 -3.67 -10.82
C LEU A 102 22.63 -4.34 -11.79
N PHE A 103 23.14 -5.51 -11.42
CA PHE A 103 24.00 -6.31 -12.29
C PHE A 103 23.29 -6.70 -13.60
N SER A 104 22.04 -7.18 -13.52
CA SER A 104 21.22 -7.53 -14.67
C SER A 104 21.02 -6.34 -15.61
N LEU A 105 20.75 -5.15 -15.06
CA LEU A 105 20.57 -3.90 -15.83
C LEU A 105 21.87 -3.43 -16.50
N ILE A 106 22.97 -3.42 -15.74
CA ILE A 106 24.30 -3.02 -16.25
C ILE A 106 24.77 -3.94 -17.39
N LEU A 107 24.41 -5.23 -17.36
CA LEU A 107 24.67 -6.13 -18.48
C LEU A 107 23.70 -5.92 -19.65
N PHE A 108 22.42 -5.69 -19.36
CA PHE A 108 21.38 -5.61 -20.37
C PHE A 108 21.55 -4.42 -21.31
N TRP A 109 21.79 -3.21 -20.79
CA TRP A 109 21.92 -2.01 -21.63
C TRP A 109 23.01 -2.06 -22.70
N PRO A 110 24.27 -2.45 -22.39
CA PRO A 110 25.29 -2.57 -23.42
C PRO A 110 25.02 -3.70 -24.41
N LEU A 111 24.37 -4.79 -23.99
CA LEU A 111 24.05 -5.92 -24.88
C LEU A 111 22.93 -5.61 -25.87
N THR A 112 21.95 -4.80 -25.46
CA THR A 112 20.81 -4.48 -26.33
C THR A 112 21.10 -3.32 -27.27
N HIS A 113 22.03 -2.43 -26.94
CA HIS A 113 22.27 -1.17 -27.65
C HIS A 113 20.99 -0.37 -27.92
N LEU A 114 19.95 -0.60 -27.11
CA LEU A 114 18.61 -0.03 -27.31
C LEU A 114 18.02 -0.35 -28.69
N LYS A 115 18.34 -1.50 -29.28
CA LYS A 115 17.73 -1.98 -30.53
C LYS A 115 16.61 -2.97 -30.24
N ALA A 116 15.44 -2.75 -30.85
CA ALA A 116 14.22 -3.55 -30.66
C ALA A 116 14.45 -5.07 -30.73
N THR A 117 15.15 -5.51 -31.78
CA THR A 117 15.41 -6.93 -32.02
C THR A 117 16.26 -7.55 -30.89
N LEU A 118 17.25 -6.82 -30.40
CA LEU A 118 18.14 -7.29 -29.32
C LEU A 118 17.44 -7.26 -27.96
N VAL A 119 16.58 -6.28 -27.73
CA VAL A 119 15.76 -6.18 -26.51
C VAL A 119 14.81 -7.37 -26.40
N LEU A 120 14.17 -7.74 -27.52
CA LEU A 120 13.31 -8.92 -27.57
C LEU A 120 14.12 -10.21 -27.36
N TYR A 121 15.30 -10.30 -27.98
CA TYR A 121 16.19 -11.46 -27.84
C TYR A 121 16.69 -11.65 -26.40
N TYR A 122 17.13 -10.57 -25.74
CA TYR A 122 17.64 -10.60 -24.37
C TYR A 122 16.55 -10.50 -23.28
N ASN A 123 15.28 -10.64 -23.65
CA ASN A 123 14.15 -10.54 -22.72
C ASN A 123 14.14 -11.65 -21.64
N PHE A 124 15.00 -12.67 -21.75
CA PHE A 124 15.18 -13.67 -20.71
C PHE A 124 15.89 -13.14 -19.46
N PHE A 125 16.76 -12.13 -19.57
CA PHE A 125 17.46 -11.52 -18.42
C PHE A 125 16.49 -11.10 -17.28
N PRO A 126 15.48 -10.26 -17.55
CA PRO A 126 14.52 -9.87 -16.52
C PRO A 126 13.67 -11.04 -16.02
N MET A 127 13.37 -12.01 -16.86
CA MET A 127 12.62 -13.21 -16.46
C MET A 127 13.43 -14.07 -15.49
N VAL A 128 14.73 -14.24 -15.75
CA VAL A 128 15.66 -14.92 -14.84
C VAL A 128 15.74 -14.19 -13.51
N TYR A 129 15.83 -12.86 -13.53
CA TYR A 129 15.83 -12.07 -12.30
C TYR A 129 14.49 -12.15 -11.54
N LEU A 130 13.35 -12.12 -12.22
CA LEU A 130 12.03 -12.39 -11.60
C LEU A 130 11.98 -13.75 -10.93
N GLY A 131 12.44 -14.79 -11.63
CA GLY A 131 12.57 -16.15 -11.09
C GLY A 131 13.49 -16.19 -9.87
N PHE A 132 14.60 -15.44 -9.89
CA PHE A 132 15.49 -15.28 -8.74
C PHE A 132 14.79 -14.64 -7.55
N VAL A 133 14.04 -13.55 -7.73
CA VAL A 133 13.28 -12.89 -6.64
C VAL A 133 12.29 -13.88 -6.03
N VAL A 134 11.48 -14.54 -6.85
CA VAL A 134 10.53 -15.56 -6.38
C VAL A 134 11.27 -16.68 -5.64
N GLY A 135 12.42 -17.13 -6.16
CA GLY A 135 13.29 -18.11 -5.52
C GLY A 135 13.79 -17.67 -4.15
N VAL A 136 14.20 -16.40 -3.99
CA VAL A 136 14.63 -15.85 -2.69
C VAL A 136 13.51 -15.90 -1.66
N PHE A 137 12.24 -15.75 -2.03
CA PHE A 137 11.12 -15.84 -1.09
C PHE A 137 10.63 -17.28 -0.86
N CYS A 138 10.63 -18.12 -1.89
CA CYS A 138 10.01 -19.45 -1.85
C CYS A 138 10.98 -20.59 -1.49
N LEU A 139 12.28 -20.48 -1.83
CA LEU A 139 13.24 -21.56 -1.59
C LEU A 139 13.80 -21.51 -0.17
N PRO A 140 13.99 -22.66 0.51
CA PRO A 140 14.48 -22.73 1.89
C PRO A 140 15.99 -22.47 2.00
N ALA A 141 16.45 -21.27 1.64
CA ALA A 141 17.86 -20.86 1.78
C ALA A 141 18.18 -20.54 3.25
N ARG A 142 18.92 -21.41 3.95
CA ARG A 142 19.20 -21.29 5.40
C ARG A 142 19.93 -19.99 5.80
N GLY A 143 20.60 -19.30 4.88
CA GLY A 143 21.37 -18.07 5.14
C GLY A 143 20.61 -16.74 5.00
N LEU A 144 19.38 -16.73 4.47
CA LEU A 144 18.63 -15.50 4.17
C LEU A 144 17.38 -15.40 5.06
N ALA A 145 17.52 -14.86 6.28
CA ALA A 145 16.40 -14.51 7.16
C ALA A 145 15.24 -15.54 7.18
N ALA A 146 15.55 -16.84 7.31
CA ALA A 146 14.59 -17.93 7.08
C ALA A 146 13.33 -17.83 7.97
N SER A 147 13.50 -17.42 9.23
CA SER A 147 12.38 -17.19 10.16
C SER A 147 11.49 -16.02 9.75
N GLY A 148 12.05 -14.97 9.14
CA GLY A 148 11.28 -13.82 8.66
C GLY A 148 10.44 -14.18 7.43
N ARG A 149 11.01 -14.94 6.49
CA ARG A 149 10.32 -15.41 5.28
C ARG A 149 9.18 -16.38 5.59
N SER A 150 9.40 -17.36 6.46
CA SER A 150 8.33 -18.30 6.85
C SER A 150 7.18 -17.59 7.55
N GLN A 151 7.49 -16.60 8.40
CA GLN A 151 6.48 -15.76 9.05
C GLN A 151 5.73 -14.91 8.02
N PHE A 152 6.43 -14.26 7.09
CA PHE A 152 5.81 -13.49 6.02
C PHE A 152 4.87 -14.34 5.16
N LEU A 153 5.30 -15.51 4.70
CA LEU A 153 4.47 -16.43 3.91
C LEU A 153 3.26 -16.94 4.70
N SER A 154 3.44 -17.22 6.00
CA SER A 154 2.33 -17.61 6.89
C SER A 154 1.31 -16.48 7.07
N MET A 155 1.77 -15.23 7.24
CA MET A 155 0.92 -14.05 7.28
C MET A 155 0.18 -13.86 5.95
N LEU A 156 0.89 -13.93 4.82
CA LEU A 156 0.32 -13.79 3.49
C LEU A 156 -0.76 -14.84 3.23
N ARG A 157 -0.49 -16.12 3.54
CA ARG A 157 -1.46 -17.20 3.46
C ARG A 157 -2.69 -16.92 4.32
N ARG A 158 -2.50 -16.48 5.56
CA ARG A 158 -3.58 -16.20 6.51
C ARG A 158 -4.48 -15.04 6.05
N ILE A 159 -3.90 -13.93 5.58
CA ILE A 159 -4.70 -12.80 5.08
C ILE A 159 -5.42 -13.13 3.77
N SER A 160 -4.81 -13.94 2.88
CA SER A 160 -5.39 -14.31 1.58
C SER A 160 -6.48 -15.37 1.68
N ILE A 161 -6.29 -16.45 2.44
CA ILE A 161 -7.28 -17.54 2.52
C ILE A 161 -8.39 -17.20 3.52
N GLY A 162 -8.06 -16.50 4.61
CA GLY A 162 -8.97 -16.20 5.70
C GLY A 162 -8.45 -16.81 7.01
N GLY A 163 -8.84 -16.20 8.13
CA GLY A 163 -8.34 -16.58 9.46
C GLY A 163 -7.56 -15.47 10.16
N LEU A 164 -8.04 -14.22 10.08
CA LEU A 164 -7.51 -13.09 10.87
C LEU A 164 -7.11 -13.54 12.27
N ALA A 165 -5.86 -13.25 12.64
CA ALA A 165 -5.34 -13.63 13.94
C ALA A 165 -6.26 -13.11 15.06
N LEU A 166 -6.59 -14.00 16.01
CA LEU A 166 -7.45 -13.68 17.15
C LEU A 166 -6.72 -12.84 18.20
N SER A 167 -5.41 -13.02 18.34
CA SER A 167 -4.59 -12.22 19.25
C SER A 167 -4.43 -10.78 18.72
N LYS A 168 -4.65 -9.77 19.57
CA LYS A 168 -4.45 -8.33 19.26
C LYS A 168 -3.10 -8.07 18.57
N ASN A 169 -2.03 -8.72 19.02
CA ASN A 169 -0.67 -8.45 18.54
C ASN A 169 -0.41 -8.96 17.11
N MET A 170 -0.82 -10.18 16.77
CA MET A 170 -0.68 -10.70 15.40
C MET A 170 -1.70 -10.06 14.44
N LYS A 171 -2.82 -9.56 14.96
CA LYS A 171 -3.84 -8.86 14.16
C LYS A 171 -3.30 -7.56 13.57
N PHE A 172 -2.50 -6.79 14.30
CA PHE A 172 -1.87 -5.58 13.74
C PHE A 172 -0.94 -5.92 12.55
N ALA A 173 -0.13 -6.96 12.67
CA ALA A 173 0.75 -7.41 11.59
C ALA A 173 -0.03 -7.82 10.33
N ASP A 174 -1.13 -8.57 10.51
CA ASP A 174 -2.03 -8.98 9.42
C ASP A 174 -2.66 -7.77 8.72
N ILE A 175 -3.12 -6.79 9.52
CA ILE A 175 -3.70 -5.54 9.02
C ILE A 175 -2.66 -4.73 8.25
N LEU A 176 -1.46 -4.56 8.82
CA LEU A 176 -0.36 -3.80 8.22
C LEU A 176 0.08 -4.42 6.90
N LEU A 177 0.28 -5.74 6.86
CA LEU A 177 0.66 -6.44 5.63
C LEU A 177 -0.42 -6.32 4.56
N ALA A 178 -1.69 -6.51 4.93
CA ALA A 178 -2.79 -6.40 3.99
C ALA A 178 -2.96 -4.95 3.48
N ASP A 179 -2.70 -3.93 4.31
CA ASP A 179 -2.70 -2.53 3.88
C ASP A 179 -1.55 -2.22 2.93
N VAL A 180 -0.34 -2.72 3.20
CA VAL A 180 0.77 -2.65 2.24
C VAL A 180 0.37 -3.32 0.92
N LEU A 181 -0.24 -4.51 0.97
CA LEU A 181 -0.68 -5.26 -0.21
C LEU A 181 -1.68 -4.48 -1.08
N THR A 182 -2.53 -3.62 -0.49
CA THR A 182 -3.42 -2.74 -1.28
C THR A 182 -2.66 -1.78 -2.18
N SER A 183 -1.49 -1.32 -1.77
CA SER A 183 -0.62 -0.47 -2.58
C SER A 183 0.03 -1.27 -3.72
N TYR A 184 0.14 -2.60 -3.57
CA TYR A 184 0.69 -3.53 -4.56
C TYR A 184 -0.37 -4.07 -5.56
N SER A 185 -1.64 -3.70 -5.44
CA SER A 185 -2.74 -4.26 -6.26
C SER A 185 -2.48 -4.27 -7.76
N LYS A 186 -1.96 -3.17 -8.31
CA LYS A 186 -1.67 -3.08 -9.74
C LYS A 186 -0.34 -3.77 -10.10
N VAL A 187 0.65 -3.76 -9.21
CA VAL A 187 1.89 -4.56 -9.36
C VAL A 187 1.56 -6.03 -9.61
N LEU A 188 0.64 -6.57 -8.80
CA LEU A 188 0.21 -7.96 -8.92
C LEU A 188 -0.51 -8.22 -10.23
N SER A 189 -1.34 -7.29 -10.70
CA SER A 189 -2.06 -7.48 -11.97
C SER A 189 -1.16 -7.30 -13.19
N ASP A 190 -0.10 -6.50 -13.09
CA ASP A 190 0.91 -6.35 -14.14
C ASP A 190 1.89 -7.53 -14.19
N PHE A 191 2.27 -8.06 -13.04
CA PHE A 191 3.01 -9.32 -12.95
C PHE A 191 2.21 -10.46 -13.56
N PHE A 192 0.91 -10.54 -13.27
CA PHE A 192 0.02 -11.50 -13.91
C PHE A 192 -0.06 -11.29 -15.42
N ALA A 193 -0.27 -10.05 -15.89
CA ALA A 193 -0.35 -9.75 -17.31
C ALA A 193 0.93 -10.17 -18.06
N ALA A 194 2.11 -9.90 -17.49
CA ALA A 194 3.38 -10.30 -18.08
C ALA A 194 3.56 -11.82 -18.17
N ILE A 195 3.18 -12.57 -17.12
CA ILE A 195 3.20 -14.04 -17.15
C ILE A 195 2.21 -14.56 -18.19
N TRP A 196 1.02 -13.98 -18.23
CA TRP A 196 -0.03 -14.39 -19.15
C TRP A 196 0.37 -14.16 -20.60
N ALA A 197 0.91 -12.98 -20.93
CA ALA A 197 1.41 -12.66 -22.26
C ALA A 197 2.55 -13.61 -22.69
N LEU A 198 3.44 -13.96 -21.77
CA LEU A 198 4.49 -14.95 -22.03
C LEU A 198 3.88 -16.34 -22.32
N ALA A 199 2.95 -16.79 -21.48
CA ALA A 199 2.30 -18.08 -21.68
C ALA A 199 1.53 -18.14 -23.01
N SER A 200 0.75 -17.10 -23.33
CA SER A 200 0.00 -17.01 -24.59
C SER A 200 0.89 -16.98 -25.83
N SER A 201 2.05 -16.32 -25.77
CA SER A 201 3.01 -16.33 -26.89
C SER A 201 3.64 -17.72 -27.08
N THR A 202 3.95 -18.45 -26.01
CA THR A 202 4.46 -19.83 -26.11
C THR A 202 3.43 -20.85 -26.57
N LEU A 203 2.15 -20.64 -26.24
CA LEU A 203 1.05 -21.55 -26.56
C LEU A 203 0.33 -21.20 -27.88
N GLY A 204 0.69 -20.10 -28.54
CA GLY A 204 0.07 -19.65 -29.79
C GLY A 204 -1.37 -19.14 -29.64
N THR A 205 -1.81 -18.74 -28.45
CA THR A 205 -3.20 -18.37 -28.13
C THR A 205 -3.43 -16.86 -28.10
N GLY A 206 -3.00 -16.15 -29.14
CA GLY A 206 -2.97 -14.67 -29.22
C GLY A 206 -4.28 -13.97 -28.79
N ASP A 207 -5.43 -14.47 -29.21
CA ASP A 207 -6.75 -13.87 -28.88
C ASP A 207 -7.16 -14.09 -27.41
N ALA A 208 -6.71 -15.18 -26.78
CA ALA A 208 -6.94 -15.44 -25.36
C ALA A 208 -6.16 -14.45 -24.47
N SER A 209 -5.05 -13.90 -24.97
CA SER A 209 -4.25 -12.86 -24.30
C SER A 209 -5.03 -11.56 -24.12
N ALA A 210 -5.75 -11.13 -25.17
CA ALA A 210 -6.56 -9.91 -25.13
C ALA A 210 -7.77 -10.05 -24.18
N CYS A 211 -8.43 -11.20 -24.17
CA CYS A 211 -9.59 -11.48 -23.31
C CYS A 211 -9.24 -11.51 -21.81
N ALA A 212 -8.12 -12.14 -21.46
CA ALA A 212 -7.60 -12.18 -20.10
C ALA A 212 -7.21 -10.78 -19.59
N GLY A 213 -6.61 -9.94 -20.45
CA GLY A 213 -6.29 -8.56 -20.11
C GLY A 213 -7.53 -7.72 -19.75
N ARG A 214 -8.62 -7.88 -20.49
CA ARG A 214 -9.88 -7.14 -20.26
C ARG A 214 -10.65 -7.62 -19.03
N THR A 215 -10.58 -8.92 -18.70
CA THR A 215 -11.43 -9.52 -17.66
C THR A 215 -10.68 -9.83 -16.36
N LEU A 216 -9.48 -10.42 -16.44
CA LEU A 216 -8.75 -10.92 -15.27
C LEU A 216 -7.92 -9.84 -14.59
N VAL A 217 -7.37 -8.88 -15.33
CA VAL A 217 -6.54 -7.80 -14.75
C VAL A 217 -7.31 -6.95 -13.73
N PRO A 218 -8.56 -6.49 -13.99
CA PRO A 218 -9.35 -5.79 -12.98
C PRO A 218 -9.66 -6.67 -11.76
N LEU A 219 -9.98 -7.96 -11.97
CA LEU A 219 -10.25 -8.91 -10.89
C LEU A 219 -9.03 -9.09 -9.98
N ILE A 220 -7.84 -9.26 -10.56
CA ILE A 220 -6.59 -9.39 -9.80
C ILE A 220 -6.24 -8.09 -9.08
N THR A 221 -6.46 -6.95 -9.73
CA THR A 221 -6.30 -5.63 -9.09
C THR A 221 -7.26 -5.47 -7.89
N ALA A 222 -8.43 -6.09 -7.92
CA ALA A 222 -9.39 -6.04 -6.82
C ALA A 222 -9.04 -6.98 -5.65
N ILE A 223 -8.11 -7.93 -5.79
CA ILE A 223 -7.80 -8.93 -4.74
C ILE A 223 -7.33 -8.27 -3.44
N PRO A 224 -6.33 -7.38 -3.41
CA PRO A 224 -5.89 -6.80 -2.13
C PRO A 224 -6.94 -5.95 -1.40
N PRO A 225 -7.69 -5.02 -2.03
CA PRO A 225 -8.77 -4.32 -1.33
C PRO A 225 -9.89 -5.28 -0.91
N LEU A 226 -10.16 -6.35 -1.66
CA LEU A 226 -11.10 -7.40 -1.25
C LEU A 226 -10.65 -8.15 0.01
N ILE A 227 -9.35 -8.44 0.14
CA ILE A 227 -8.78 -9.02 1.37
C ILE A 227 -9.10 -8.13 2.56
N ARG A 228 -8.82 -6.81 2.48
CA ARG A 228 -9.09 -5.86 3.56
C ARG A 228 -10.59 -5.70 3.83
N PHE A 229 -11.41 -5.62 2.79
CA PHE A 229 -12.86 -5.58 2.90
C PHE A 229 -13.39 -6.77 3.70
N ARG A 230 -12.98 -7.99 3.31
CA ARG A 230 -13.35 -9.24 4.00
C ARG A 230 -12.87 -9.26 5.45
N GLN A 231 -11.63 -8.84 5.70
CA GLN A 231 -11.07 -8.75 7.05
C GLN A 231 -11.95 -7.84 7.94
N CYS A 232 -12.25 -6.63 7.47
CA CYS A 232 -13.06 -5.67 8.22
C CYS A 232 -14.48 -6.19 8.48
N LEU A 233 -15.10 -6.82 7.49
CA LEU A 233 -16.44 -7.41 7.64
C LEU A 233 -16.44 -8.59 8.63
N THR A 234 -15.41 -9.44 8.60
CA THR A 234 -15.26 -10.56 9.54
C THR A 234 -15.19 -10.05 10.98
N GLU A 235 -14.45 -8.97 11.25
CA GLU A 235 -14.35 -8.39 12.59
C GLU A 235 -15.65 -7.74 13.04
N TYR A 236 -16.34 -7.04 12.13
CA TYR A 236 -17.66 -6.50 12.40
C TYR A 236 -18.64 -7.60 12.82
N LEU A 237 -18.69 -8.71 12.07
CA LEU A 237 -19.56 -9.85 12.36
C LEU A 237 -19.18 -10.54 13.68
N ARG A 238 -17.88 -10.69 13.98
CA ARG A 238 -17.41 -11.25 15.26
C ARG A 238 -17.87 -10.40 16.45
N LEU A 239 -17.65 -9.09 16.42
CA LEU A 239 -18.06 -8.20 17.50
C LEU A 239 -19.58 -8.16 17.68
N ARG A 240 -20.32 -8.18 16.57
CA ARG A 240 -21.78 -8.26 16.60
C ARG A 240 -22.27 -9.56 17.25
N ALA A 241 -21.59 -10.68 16.97
CA ALA A 241 -21.92 -11.97 17.58
C ALA A 241 -21.56 -12.04 19.07
N SER A 242 -20.47 -11.39 19.49
CA SER A 242 -20.03 -11.37 20.89
C SER A 242 -20.87 -10.47 21.82
N GLY A 243 -21.84 -9.70 21.29
CA GLY A 243 -22.74 -8.86 22.10
C GLY A 243 -22.05 -7.74 22.89
N GLY A 244 -20.78 -7.46 22.60
CA GLY A 244 -19.98 -6.49 23.36
C GLY A 244 -20.49 -5.04 23.17
N PRO A 245 -20.30 -4.15 24.18
CA PRO A 245 -20.81 -2.78 24.17
C PRO A 245 -20.12 -1.82 23.17
N GLY A 246 -19.32 -2.35 22.23
CA GLY A 246 -18.58 -1.57 21.24
C GLY A 246 -19.27 -1.53 19.89
N SER A 247 -19.52 -0.33 19.36
CA SER A 247 -20.03 -0.14 18.00
C SER A 247 -19.07 -0.74 16.97
N GLY A 248 -19.41 -1.92 16.44
CA GLY A 248 -18.75 -2.50 15.26
C GLY A 248 -18.78 -1.57 14.03
N GLY A 249 -19.45 -0.43 14.11
CA GLY A 249 -19.48 0.61 13.10
C GLY A 249 -18.11 1.07 12.63
N GLN A 250 -17.06 1.05 13.46
CA GLN A 250 -15.71 1.36 12.98
C GLN A 250 -15.19 0.31 11.98
N HIS A 251 -15.40 -0.98 12.23
CA HIS A 251 -15.01 -2.03 11.30
C HIS A 251 -15.82 -1.97 10.01
N LEU A 252 -17.12 -1.68 10.10
CA LEU A 252 -17.97 -1.50 8.93
C LEU A 252 -17.56 -0.27 8.10
N ALA A 253 -17.24 0.85 8.77
CA ALA A 253 -16.70 2.04 8.12
C ALA A 253 -15.39 1.71 7.39
N ASN A 254 -14.48 0.95 8.03
CA ASN A 254 -13.25 0.52 7.38
C ASN A 254 -13.53 -0.38 6.17
N ALA A 255 -14.51 -1.29 6.26
CA ALA A 255 -14.91 -2.11 5.12
C ALA A 255 -15.39 -1.22 3.96
N LEU A 256 -16.24 -0.22 4.23
CA LEU A 256 -16.71 0.73 3.22
C LEU A 256 -15.55 1.51 2.58
N LYS A 257 -14.51 1.85 3.34
CA LYS A 257 -13.30 2.48 2.80
C LYS A 257 -12.67 1.62 1.70
N TYR A 258 -12.42 0.34 1.96
CA TYR A 258 -11.84 -0.54 0.94
C TYR A 258 -12.84 -0.87 -0.19
N ALA A 259 -14.14 -0.94 0.10
CA ALA A 259 -15.16 -1.14 -0.92
C ALA A 259 -15.21 0.02 -1.93
N SER A 260 -14.92 1.26 -1.49
CA SER A 260 -14.88 2.43 -2.36
C SER A 260 -13.78 2.37 -3.44
N ALA A 261 -12.85 1.42 -3.35
CA ALA A 261 -11.86 1.17 -4.40
C ALA A 261 -12.43 0.38 -5.60
N PHE A 262 -13.48 -0.43 -5.41
CA PHE A 262 -14.02 -1.27 -6.49
C PHE A 262 -14.60 -0.47 -7.66
N PRO A 263 -15.41 0.60 -7.44
CA PRO A 263 -15.89 1.41 -8.56
C PRO A 263 -14.75 2.03 -9.36
N ILE A 264 -13.64 2.42 -8.72
CA ILE A 264 -12.46 2.93 -9.43
C ILE A 264 -11.89 1.84 -10.34
N ILE A 265 -11.69 0.62 -9.82
CA ILE A 265 -11.09 -0.49 -10.56
C ILE A 265 -11.96 -0.89 -11.76
N PHE A 266 -13.26 -1.07 -11.57
CA PHE A 266 -14.15 -1.59 -12.62
C PHE A 266 -14.66 -0.53 -13.59
N LEU A 267 -14.69 0.75 -13.20
CA LEU A 267 -15.05 1.85 -14.10
C LEU A 267 -13.83 2.48 -14.79
N THR A 268 -12.61 1.97 -14.54
CA THR A 268 -11.41 2.48 -15.21
C THR A 268 -11.55 2.25 -16.72
N PRO A 269 -11.51 3.31 -17.54
CA PRO A 269 -11.58 3.15 -18.99
C PRO A 269 -10.35 2.39 -19.50
N PRO A 270 -10.50 1.55 -20.54
CA PRO A 270 -9.35 0.93 -21.19
C PRO A 270 -8.41 2.00 -21.76
N PRO A 271 -7.09 1.72 -21.88
CA PRO A 271 -6.12 2.66 -22.42
C PRO A 271 -6.45 3.10 -23.84
N LEU A 272 -6.04 4.32 -24.24
CA LEU A 272 -6.34 4.95 -25.54
C LEU A 272 -6.14 4.03 -26.77
N GLY A 273 -5.15 3.15 -26.78
CA GLY A 273 -4.90 2.21 -27.88
C GLY A 273 -5.87 1.01 -27.99
N GLN A 274 -6.69 0.76 -26.97
CA GLN A 274 -7.78 -0.24 -26.97
C GLN A 274 -9.17 0.42 -26.91
N GLN A 275 -9.24 1.76 -26.91
CA GLN A 275 -10.48 2.53 -26.84
C GLN A 275 -11.30 2.50 -28.13
N ALA A 276 -10.73 2.00 -29.23
CA ALA A 276 -11.38 2.02 -30.54
C ALA A 276 -12.65 1.16 -30.63
N GLU A 277 -12.96 0.29 -29.66
CA GLU A 277 -14.02 -0.72 -29.84
C GLU A 277 -15.29 -0.55 -29.00
N THR A 278 -15.36 0.28 -27.94
CA THR A 278 -16.51 0.17 -27.00
C THR A 278 -17.46 1.35 -26.89
N LEU A 279 -17.03 2.60 -27.06
CA LEU A 279 -17.93 3.76 -26.96
C LEU A 279 -17.48 4.92 -27.85
N GLU A 280 -18.38 5.41 -28.70
CA GLU A 280 -18.16 6.58 -29.56
C GLU A 280 -17.64 7.77 -28.75
N GLU A 281 -16.66 8.47 -29.33
CA GLU A 281 -16.08 9.67 -28.77
C GLU A 281 -17.16 10.76 -28.60
N GLY A 282 -17.23 11.38 -27.42
CA GLY A 282 -18.26 12.38 -27.11
C GLY A 282 -19.66 11.84 -26.73
N SER A 283 -19.90 10.53 -26.81
CA SER A 283 -21.19 9.92 -26.45
C SER A 283 -21.60 10.19 -24.98
N PRO A 284 -22.91 10.32 -24.69
CA PRO A 284 -23.39 10.55 -23.33
C PRO A 284 -22.99 9.43 -22.36
N ALA A 285 -22.94 8.18 -22.84
CA ALA A 285 -22.49 7.03 -22.07
C ALA A 285 -21.02 7.15 -21.62
N ARG A 286 -20.12 7.59 -22.51
CA ARG A 286 -18.70 7.81 -22.19
C ARG A 286 -18.50 8.95 -21.19
N LYS A 287 -19.29 10.02 -21.31
CA LYS A 287 -19.29 11.14 -20.35
C LYS A 287 -19.77 10.68 -18.97
N LEU A 288 -20.83 9.88 -18.91
CA LEU A 288 -21.34 9.33 -17.66
C LEU A 288 -20.30 8.41 -17.00
N LEU A 289 -19.73 7.47 -17.74
CA LEU A 289 -18.68 6.57 -17.23
C LEU A 289 -17.49 7.35 -16.65
N SER A 290 -16.98 8.33 -17.39
CA SER A 290 -15.84 9.16 -16.96
C SER A 290 -16.17 9.99 -15.72
N SER A 291 -17.38 10.55 -15.66
CA SER A 291 -17.84 11.34 -14.51
C SER A 291 -18.06 10.47 -13.26
N SER A 292 -18.65 9.28 -13.43
CA SER A 292 -18.82 8.30 -12.36
C SER A 292 -17.48 7.79 -11.83
N TRP A 293 -16.53 7.52 -12.72
CA TRP A 293 -15.16 7.15 -12.34
C TRP A 293 -14.47 8.27 -11.56
N LEU A 294 -14.54 9.53 -12.03
CA LEU A 294 -13.95 10.68 -11.34
C LEU A 294 -14.56 10.88 -9.95
N LEU A 295 -15.90 10.78 -9.86
CA LEU A 295 -16.61 10.83 -8.59
C LEU A 295 -16.12 9.73 -7.63
N ALA A 296 -15.97 8.49 -8.13
CA ALA A 296 -15.45 7.39 -7.33
C ALA A 296 -14.02 7.68 -6.81
N VAL A 297 -13.13 8.23 -7.65
CA VAL A 297 -11.77 8.63 -7.24
C VAL A 297 -11.80 9.71 -6.17
N VAL A 298 -12.62 10.75 -6.33
CA VAL A 298 -12.75 11.84 -5.34
C VAL A 298 -13.27 11.30 -4.01
N LEU A 299 -14.34 10.50 -4.03
CA LEU A 299 -14.93 9.92 -2.83
C LEU A 299 -13.96 8.99 -2.10
N ASN A 300 -13.28 8.10 -2.83
CA ASN A 300 -12.27 7.22 -2.25
C ASN A 300 -11.08 8.00 -1.66
N SER A 301 -10.60 9.03 -2.37
CA SER A 301 -9.45 9.83 -1.96
C SER A 301 -9.76 10.60 -0.67
N LEU A 302 -10.92 11.27 -0.62
CA LEU A 302 -11.37 12.00 0.58
C LEU A 302 -11.64 11.07 1.75
N TYR A 303 -12.29 9.93 1.51
CA TYR A 303 -12.59 8.99 2.58
C TYR A 303 -11.32 8.35 3.14
N SER A 304 -10.39 7.96 2.27
CA SER A 304 -9.09 7.40 2.69
C SER A 304 -8.22 8.45 3.38
N PHE A 305 -8.26 9.71 2.95
CA PHE A 305 -7.60 10.82 3.65
C PHE A 305 -8.14 11.02 5.07
N TYR A 306 -9.48 11.08 5.21
CA TYR A 306 -10.11 11.14 6.52
C TYR A 306 -9.68 9.97 7.39
N TRP A 307 -9.65 8.76 6.83
CA TRP A 307 -9.27 7.56 7.55
C TRP A 307 -7.82 7.65 8.06
N ASP A 308 -6.89 8.04 7.20
CA ASP A 308 -5.48 8.06 7.56
C ASP A 308 -5.21 9.07 8.68
N VAL A 309 -5.77 10.27 8.59
CA VAL A 309 -5.62 11.31 9.63
C VAL A 309 -6.37 10.96 10.91
N ALA A 310 -7.66 10.60 10.83
CA ALA A 310 -8.52 10.46 12.00
C ALA A 310 -8.39 9.10 12.70
N ARG A 311 -8.10 8.03 11.95
CA ARG A 311 -8.13 6.66 12.46
C ARG A 311 -6.76 6.04 12.50
N ASP A 312 -5.96 6.19 11.44
CA ASP A 312 -4.67 5.52 11.38
C ASP A 312 -3.58 6.25 12.15
N TRP A 313 -3.59 7.58 12.12
CA TRP A 313 -2.69 8.44 12.89
C TRP A 313 -3.30 8.94 14.20
N ASP A 314 -4.60 8.70 14.40
CA ASP A 314 -5.32 9.05 15.63
C ASP A 314 -5.24 10.55 15.97
N LEU A 315 -5.28 11.39 14.94
CA LEU A 315 -5.19 12.84 15.09
C LEU A 315 -6.58 13.47 15.28
N THR A 316 -6.60 14.60 15.97
CA THR A 316 -7.82 15.31 16.38
C THR A 316 -8.25 16.40 15.39
N LEU A 317 -7.64 16.46 14.19
CA LEU A 317 -7.87 17.52 13.21
C LEU A 317 -9.35 17.76 12.91
N PHE A 318 -10.10 16.70 12.61
CA PHE A 318 -11.52 16.82 12.26
C PHE A 318 -12.41 17.10 13.46
N SER A 319 -12.06 16.62 14.67
CA SER A 319 -12.82 16.95 15.88
C SER A 319 -12.61 18.42 16.27
N SER A 320 -11.37 18.90 16.20
CA SER A 320 -11.03 20.32 16.40
C SER A 320 -11.71 21.20 15.35
N LEU A 321 -11.67 20.83 14.06
CA LEU A 321 -12.37 21.57 13.00
C LEU A 321 -13.88 21.61 13.24
N ALA A 322 -14.50 20.46 13.56
CA ALA A 322 -15.93 20.39 13.83
C ALA A 322 -16.32 21.21 15.07
N GLN A 323 -15.43 21.30 16.08
CA GLN A 323 -15.63 22.16 17.23
C GLN A 323 -15.51 23.64 16.85
N SER A 324 -14.49 24.03 16.08
CA SER A 324 -14.32 25.40 15.57
C SER A 324 -15.50 25.89 14.73
N VAL A 325 -16.01 25.03 13.84
CA VAL A 325 -17.21 25.35 13.03
C VAL A 325 -18.45 25.51 13.91
N ARG A 326 -18.61 24.67 14.95
CA ARG A 326 -19.73 24.82 15.90
C ARG A 326 -19.65 26.11 16.71
N THR A 327 -18.44 26.59 17.03
CA THR A 327 -18.26 27.86 17.76
C THR A 327 -18.49 29.11 16.90
N LEU A 328 -18.49 28.99 15.56
CA LEU A 328 -18.89 30.07 14.63
C LEU A 328 -20.42 30.22 14.53
N ARG A 329 -21.19 29.26 15.06
CA ARG A 329 -22.63 29.42 15.28
C ARG A 329 -22.83 30.26 16.55
N PRO A 330 -23.74 31.25 16.58
CA PRO A 330 -23.98 32.03 17.78
C PRO A 330 -24.54 31.12 18.87
N LEU A 331 -23.68 30.68 19.79
CA LEU A 331 -24.07 29.90 20.95
C LEU A 331 -24.26 30.82 22.15
N SER A 332 -25.37 30.63 22.87
CA SER A 332 -25.63 31.23 24.17
C SER A 332 -24.42 31.13 25.11
N ARG A 333 -24.15 32.21 25.85
CA ARG A 333 -23.02 32.47 26.79
C ARG A 333 -22.61 31.34 27.74
N ARG A 334 -23.42 30.29 27.91
CA ARG A 334 -23.23 29.22 28.90
C ARG A 334 -22.23 28.14 28.49
N SER A 335 -21.92 27.97 27.20
CA SER A 335 -20.94 26.95 26.74
C SER A 335 -19.50 27.45 26.64
N GLN A 336 -19.27 28.77 26.79
CA GLN A 336 -17.98 29.40 26.54
C GLN A 336 -16.97 29.19 27.68
N THR A 337 -17.44 28.89 28.89
CA THR A 337 -16.60 28.62 30.06
C THR A 337 -15.99 27.22 30.06
N GLN A 338 -16.57 26.25 29.36
CA GLN A 338 -16.11 24.85 29.37
C GLN A 338 -15.09 24.54 28.26
N ALA A 339 -15.04 25.33 27.18
CA ALA A 339 -14.08 25.16 26.09
C ALA A 339 -12.64 25.66 26.40
N ARG A 340 -12.47 26.40 27.50
CA ARG A 340 -11.18 27.03 27.89
C ARG A 340 -10.22 26.10 28.65
N GLN A 341 -10.59 24.85 28.92
CA GLN A 341 -9.75 23.89 29.67
C GLN A 341 -9.31 22.66 28.85
N GLY A 342 -9.08 22.84 27.54
CA GLY A 342 -8.39 21.82 26.74
C GLY A 342 -6.88 21.84 27.01
N PRO A 343 -6.19 20.69 27.08
CA PRO A 343 -4.74 20.67 27.30
C PRO A 343 -4.01 21.40 26.16
N SER A 344 -2.92 22.08 26.50
CA SER A 344 -2.11 22.93 25.63
C SER A 344 -1.26 22.13 24.63
N PHE A 345 -1.91 21.46 23.68
CA PHE A 345 -1.24 20.80 22.55
C PHE A 345 -1.63 21.45 21.21
N PRO A 346 -0.79 21.32 20.16
CA PRO A 346 -1.03 21.95 18.87
C PRO A 346 -2.37 21.54 18.24
N PHE A 347 -3.02 22.48 17.54
CA PHE A 347 -4.35 22.30 16.94
C PHE A 347 -4.45 21.05 16.08
N GLY A 348 -5.44 20.20 16.32
CA GLY A 348 -5.71 19.02 15.50
C GLY A 348 -4.68 17.88 15.62
N LEU A 349 -3.75 17.97 16.57
CA LEU A 349 -2.82 16.88 16.91
C LEU A 349 -3.23 16.21 18.24
N ARG A 350 -2.76 14.98 18.43
CA ARG A 350 -2.92 14.26 19.71
C ARG A 350 -1.92 14.74 20.77
N SER A 351 -2.24 14.49 22.04
CA SER A 351 -1.44 14.88 23.20
C SER A 351 -0.09 14.14 23.24
N GLN A 352 -0.11 12.81 23.16
CA GLN A 352 1.09 11.97 23.21
C GLN A 352 1.71 11.82 21.82
N ARG A 353 2.98 12.25 21.68
CA ARG A 353 3.74 12.23 20.43
C ARG A 353 5.19 11.87 20.71
N TRP A 354 5.76 10.99 19.91
CA TRP A 354 7.15 10.58 19.90
C TRP A 354 7.97 11.37 18.88
N PHE A 355 7.36 11.88 17.80
CA PHE A 355 8.02 12.83 16.92
C PHE A 355 7.93 14.24 17.52
N PRO A 356 9.05 14.86 17.95
CA PRO A 356 9.01 16.07 18.77
C PRO A 356 8.49 17.31 18.01
N ARG A 357 8.69 17.36 16.69
CA ARG A 357 8.29 18.51 15.86
C ARG A 357 6.87 18.36 15.36
N ALA A 358 5.97 19.24 15.80
CA ALA A 358 4.59 19.31 15.31
C ALA A 358 4.51 19.50 13.78
N GLY A 359 5.47 20.23 13.20
CA GLY A 359 5.58 20.43 11.75
C GLY A 359 5.61 19.14 10.95
N PHE A 360 6.21 18.06 11.47
CA PHE A 360 6.22 16.75 10.79
C PHE A 360 4.81 16.22 10.54
N TYR A 361 3.92 16.31 11.54
CA TYR A 361 2.54 15.82 11.41
C TYR A 361 1.73 16.66 10.42
N TYR A 362 1.86 17.99 10.46
CA TYR A 362 1.16 18.84 9.49
C TYR A 362 1.69 18.65 8.07
N SER A 363 3.00 18.51 7.89
CA SER A 363 3.59 18.16 6.60
C SER A 363 3.07 16.81 6.11
N ALA A 364 2.96 15.81 6.98
CA ALA A 364 2.40 14.50 6.62
C ALA A 364 0.92 14.59 6.21
N ILE A 365 0.10 15.37 6.93
CA ILE A 365 -1.31 15.63 6.58
C ILE A 365 -1.42 16.27 5.20
N LEU A 366 -0.67 17.36 4.95
CA LEU A 366 -0.71 18.06 3.67
C LEU A 366 -0.23 17.17 2.52
N LEU A 367 0.91 16.51 2.72
CA LEU A 367 1.51 15.61 1.74
C LEU A 367 0.55 14.48 1.39
N ASP A 368 -0.10 13.88 2.39
CA ASP A 368 -1.07 12.82 2.17
C ASP A 368 -2.31 13.29 1.42
N LEU A 369 -2.81 14.48 1.71
CA LEU A 369 -3.93 15.09 0.98
C LEU A 369 -3.58 15.29 -0.50
N PHE A 370 -2.50 16.02 -0.80
CA PHE A 370 -2.14 16.36 -2.18
C PHE A 370 -1.78 15.12 -3.00
N LEU A 371 -1.00 14.21 -2.43
CA LEU A 371 -0.53 13.04 -3.16
C LEU A 371 -1.63 12.02 -3.43
N ARG A 372 -2.72 11.98 -2.65
CA ARG A 372 -3.92 11.19 -2.99
C ARG A 372 -4.62 11.69 -4.23
N PHE A 373 -4.68 13.00 -4.44
CA PHE A 373 -5.34 13.55 -5.62
C PHE A 373 -4.52 13.40 -6.91
N THR A 374 -3.29 12.89 -6.82
CA THR A 374 -2.48 12.55 -8.01
C THR A 374 -3.15 11.48 -8.87
N TRP A 375 -4.06 10.68 -8.31
CA TRP A 375 -4.90 9.74 -9.06
C TRP A 375 -5.78 10.42 -10.11
N ILE A 376 -6.23 11.65 -9.86
CA ILE A 376 -7.02 12.44 -10.81
C ILE A 376 -6.15 12.86 -11.99
N LEU A 377 -4.89 13.24 -11.72
CA LEU A 377 -3.94 13.67 -12.75
C LEU A 377 -3.54 12.52 -13.70
N LYS A 378 -3.45 11.29 -13.18
CA LYS A 378 -3.04 10.09 -13.94
C LYS A 378 -4.01 9.65 -15.04
N VAL A 379 -5.26 10.12 -15.02
CA VAL A 379 -6.33 9.62 -15.91
C VAL A 379 -7.09 10.76 -16.60
N SER A 380 -6.67 12.01 -16.37
CA SER A 380 -7.23 13.15 -17.08
C SER A 380 -7.10 12.94 -18.61
N PRO A 381 -8.13 13.24 -19.42
CA PRO A 381 -8.03 13.26 -20.87
C PRO A 381 -6.91 14.19 -21.38
N TYR A 382 -6.53 15.17 -20.56
CA TYR A 382 -5.38 16.05 -20.79
C TYR A 382 -4.02 15.41 -20.44
N SER A 383 -3.99 14.12 -20.08
CA SER A 383 -2.74 13.39 -19.90
C SER A 383 -1.97 13.22 -21.21
N GLU A 384 -2.52 13.55 -22.39
CA GLU A 384 -1.71 13.72 -23.61
C GLU A 384 -0.82 14.98 -23.55
N TYR A 385 -1.25 16.03 -22.84
CA TYR A 385 -0.45 17.25 -22.65
C TYR A 385 0.62 17.09 -21.56
N PHE A 386 0.37 16.23 -20.57
CA PHE A 386 1.36 15.83 -19.56
C PHE A 386 2.11 14.54 -19.89
N GLY A 387 1.65 13.79 -20.89
CA GLY A 387 2.20 12.53 -21.37
C GLY A 387 3.39 12.74 -22.30
N THR A 388 3.57 13.97 -22.80
CA THR A 388 4.84 14.43 -23.37
C THR A 388 5.90 14.74 -22.31
N VAL A 389 5.50 14.83 -21.03
CA VAL A 389 6.40 14.95 -19.88
C VAL A 389 6.42 13.63 -19.11
N GLU A 390 6.83 12.62 -19.84
CA GLU A 390 7.47 11.37 -19.44
C GLU A 390 8.10 11.32 -18.00
N SER A 391 8.68 12.42 -17.49
CA SER A 391 9.23 12.52 -16.12
C SER A 391 8.20 12.77 -15.00
N GLY A 392 7.02 13.30 -15.31
CA GLY A 392 5.99 13.67 -14.34
C GLY A 392 5.26 12.47 -13.74
N MET A 393 4.98 11.43 -14.54
CA MET A 393 4.32 10.22 -14.06
C MET A 393 5.22 9.40 -13.11
N MET A 394 6.52 9.35 -13.42
CA MET A 394 7.56 8.79 -12.54
C MET A 394 7.51 9.46 -11.16
N LEU A 395 7.55 10.79 -11.12
CA LEU A 395 7.45 11.57 -9.87
C LEU A 395 6.20 11.21 -9.06
N LEU A 396 5.05 10.99 -9.71
CA LEU A 396 3.81 10.61 -9.03
C LEU A 396 3.83 9.19 -8.44
N VAL A 397 4.73 8.31 -8.89
CA VAL A 397 4.91 6.97 -8.31
C VAL A 397 5.86 7.05 -7.12
N TRP A 398 7.02 7.74 -7.25
CA TRP A 398 7.89 8.07 -6.10
C TRP A 398 7.10 8.71 -4.96
N ALA A 399 6.26 9.68 -5.31
CA ALA A 399 5.47 10.42 -4.35
C ALA A 399 4.47 9.48 -3.61
N GLU A 400 3.87 8.52 -4.30
CA GLU A 400 2.96 7.55 -3.67
C GLU A 400 3.72 6.61 -2.70
N ILE A 401 4.91 6.14 -3.06
CA ILE A 401 5.78 5.36 -2.16
C ILE A 401 6.15 6.20 -0.94
N PHE A 402 6.60 7.44 -1.17
CA PHE A 402 7.01 8.35 -0.11
C PHE A 402 5.85 8.69 0.84
N ARG A 403 4.65 8.88 0.30
CA ARG A 403 3.42 9.06 1.08
C ARG A 403 3.16 7.85 1.99
N ARG A 404 3.23 6.63 1.45
CA ARG A 404 3.08 5.40 2.25
C ARG A 404 4.19 5.20 3.26
N TRP A 405 5.42 5.57 2.92
CA TRP A 405 6.55 5.55 3.83
C TRP A 405 6.35 6.46 5.05
N ILE A 406 5.87 7.69 4.83
CA ILE A 406 5.49 8.61 5.92
C ILE A 406 4.30 8.05 6.71
N TRP A 407 3.29 7.51 6.04
CA TRP A 407 2.13 6.90 6.69
C TRP A 407 2.54 5.79 7.66
N LEU A 408 3.54 4.97 7.32
CA LEU A 408 4.05 3.88 8.17
C LEU A 408 4.63 4.40 9.49
N PHE A 409 5.41 5.49 9.48
CA PHE A 409 5.94 6.08 10.71
C PHE A 409 4.83 6.47 11.68
N LEU A 410 3.83 7.21 11.20
CA LEU A 410 2.72 7.68 12.02
C LEU A 410 1.81 6.52 12.45
N ARG A 411 1.61 5.52 11.60
CA ARG A 411 0.82 4.32 11.92
C ARG A 411 1.48 3.49 13.03
N LEU A 412 2.79 3.25 12.92
CA LEU A 412 3.55 2.49 13.91
C LEU A 412 3.63 3.23 15.26
N GLU A 413 3.85 4.54 15.22
CA GLU A 413 3.81 5.38 16.43
C GLU A 413 2.44 5.30 17.12
N THR A 414 1.36 5.36 16.34
CA THR A 414 -0.01 5.28 16.86
C THR A 414 -0.29 3.95 17.52
N GLU A 415 0.09 2.85 16.87
CA GLU A 415 -0.05 1.51 17.44
C GLU A 415 0.79 1.35 18.71
N TRP A 416 2.01 1.89 18.73
CA TRP A 416 2.87 1.88 19.91
C TRP A 416 2.23 2.58 21.11
N ILE A 417 1.63 3.75 20.89
CA ILE A 417 0.91 4.50 21.92
C ILE A 417 -0.31 3.72 22.42
N ARG A 418 -1.13 3.18 21.51
CA ARG A 418 -2.31 2.38 21.87
C ARG A 418 -1.94 1.17 22.73
N ARG A 419 -0.87 0.46 22.39
CA ARG A 419 -0.38 -0.68 23.19
C ARG A 419 0.23 -0.28 24.52
N ALA A 420 0.85 0.90 24.62
CA ALA A 420 1.30 1.41 25.90
C ALA A 420 0.10 1.70 26.83
N ALA A 421 -0.97 2.29 26.30
CA ALA A 421 -2.20 2.53 27.05
C ALA A 421 -2.90 1.23 27.48
N ASP A 422 -3.07 0.26 26.56
CA ASP A 422 -3.66 -1.05 26.86
C ASP A 422 -2.91 -1.76 27.99
N ARG A 423 -1.57 -1.74 28.00
CA ARG A 423 -0.76 -2.35 29.06
C ARG A 423 -0.93 -1.67 30.42
N VAL A 424 -1.11 -0.35 30.45
CA VAL A 424 -1.36 0.38 31.69
C VAL A 424 -2.74 0.01 32.23
N HIS A 425 -3.76 -0.06 31.38
CA HIS A 425 -5.10 -0.50 31.77
C HIS A 425 -5.09 -1.95 32.30
N GLU A 426 -4.46 -2.88 31.58
CA GLU A 426 -4.33 -4.28 32.03
C GLU A 426 -3.60 -4.41 33.37
N ALA A 427 -2.58 -3.58 33.63
CA ALA A 427 -1.87 -3.56 34.90
C ALA A 427 -2.73 -2.99 36.04
N LEU A 428 -3.52 -1.94 35.78
CA LEU A 428 -4.44 -1.36 36.75
C LEU A 428 -5.54 -2.36 37.13
N ASP A 429 -6.17 -3.00 36.14
CA ASP A 429 -7.20 -4.02 36.34
C ASP A 429 -6.64 -5.21 37.16
N ALA A 430 -5.40 -5.63 36.90
CA ALA A 430 -4.76 -6.70 37.67
C ALA A 430 -4.51 -6.30 39.13
N THR A 431 -4.09 -5.05 39.39
CA THR A 431 -3.92 -4.55 40.76
C THR A 431 -5.25 -4.36 41.51
N GLU A 432 -6.33 -4.00 40.81
CA GLU A 432 -7.67 -3.92 41.41
C GLU A 432 -8.17 -5.31 41.83
N LEU A 433 -7.98 -6.33 40.98
CA LEU A 433 -8.32 -7.71 41.29
C LEU A 433 -7.51 -8.28 42.46
N GLU A 434 -6.20 -8.00 42.54
CA GLU A 434 -5.38 -8.37 43.70
C GLU A 434 -5.85 -7.66 44.97
N GLY A 435 -6.27 -6.39 44.88
CA GLY A 435 -6.85 -5.63 45.99
C GLY A 435 -8.17 -6.20 46.51
N GLU A 436 -9.05 -6.64 45.61
CA GLU A 436 -10.32 -7.32 45.94
C GLU A 436 -10.10 -8.72 46.55
N GLU A 437 -9.11 -9.49 46.08
CA GLU A 437 -8.74 -10.77 46.69
C GLU A 437 -8.16 -10.61 48.10
N VAL A 438 -7.36 -9.56 48.34
CA VAL A 438 -6.78 -9.29 49.68
C VAL A 438 -7.86 -8.81 50.65
N THR A 439 -8.79 -7.95 50.21
CA THR A 439 -9.92 -7.51 51.06
C THR A 439 -10.89 -8.64 51.36
N SER A 440 -11.19 -9.54 50.41
CA SER A 440 -12.05 -10.71 50.67
C SER A 440 -11.42 -11.76 51.59
N ARG A 441 -10.08 -11.88 51.62
CA ARG A 441 -9.36 -12.73 52.59
C ARG A 441 -9.12 -12.09 53.96
N GLY A 442 -9.22 -10.76 54.08
CA GLY A 442 -9.05 -10.02 55.34
C GLY A 442 -10.29 -9.98 56.25
N TYR A 443 -11.42 -10.55 55.81
CA TYR A 443 -12.68 -10.65 56.56
C TYR A 443 -13.05 -12.12 56.89
N VAL A 444 -12.05 -12.97 57.18
CA VAL A 444 -12.26 -14.33 57.73
C VAL A 444 -11.64 -14.43 59.11
#